data_AF-A0A5P8WH33-F1
#
_entry.id   AF-A0A5P8WH33-F1
#
_cell.length_a   1.000
_cell.length_b   1.000
_cell.length_c   1.000
_cell.angle_alpha   90.00
_cell.angle_beta   90.00
_cell.angle_gamma   90.00
#
_symmetry.space_group_name_H-M   'P 1'
#
loop_
_entity.id
_entity.type
_entity.pdbx_description
1 polymer ?
#
loop_
_entity_poly.entity_id
_entity_poly.type
_entity_poly.pdbx_seq_one_letter_code
_entity_poly.pdbx_strand_id
1 'polypeptide(L)'
;MCQLRKSCQLNYKFIEQLYISGTADDDNIVGSNGNDTLSGGYGGNDILTGGNGNDTFAFDDYNEGIARVDDFNATNELIQVSAIGFGGGLSSGTLKATQFTLGTSAITSKERFIYNSATGGLFFDLDGSASGFTQVQFAQLSTGLSLTNNNFVVG
;
A
#
# COMPACT_ATOMS: atom_id res chain seq x y z
N MET A 1 -20.73 -21.72 -10.05
CA MET A 1 -20.03 -22.76 -10.84
C MET A 1 -20.59 -22.70 -12.27
N CYS A 2 -19.81 -22.17 -13.22
CA CYS A 2 -20.25 -22.03 -14.61
C CYS A 2 -20.37 -23.43 -15.24
N GLN A 3 -21.56 -23.86 -15.65
CA GLN A 3 -21.77 -25.19 -16.23
C GLN A 3 -21.53 -25.20 -17.76
N LEU A 4 -20.90 -26.28 -18.20
CA LEU A 4 -20.17 -26.52 -19.47
C LEU A 4 -20.94 -26.44 -20.81
N ARG A 5 -22.09 -25.76 -20.93
CA ARG A 5 -22.77 -25.62 -22.23
C ARG A 5 -23.43 -24.26 -22.42
N LYS A 6 -22.61 -23.21 -22.47
CA LYS A 6 -22.76 -21.94 -23.22
C LYS A 6 -21.56 -21.07 -22.82
N SER A 7 -21.01 -20.32 -23.76
CA SER A 7 -19.80 -19.50 -23.60
C SER A 7 -19.79 -18.74 -22.27
N CYS A 8 -18.92 -19.14 -21.35
CA CYS A 8 -18.68 -18.44 -20.09
C CYS A 8 -17.76 -17.25 -20.40
N GLN A 9 -18.29 -16.24 -21.09
CA GLN A 9 -17.57 -14.99 -21.34
C GLN A 9 -17.78 -14.07 -20.14
N LEU A 10 -16.68 -13.68 -19.50
CA LEU A 10 -16.71 -12.55 -18.58
C LEU A 10 -16.91 -11.28 -19.40
N ASN A 11 -17.99 -10.56 -19.13
CA ASN A 11 -18.21 -9.23 -19.71
C ASN A 11 -17.62 -8.20 -18.75
N TYR A 12 -16.51 -7.59 -19.13
CA TYR A 12 -15.78 -6.62 -18.31
C TYR A 12 -16.40 -5.22 -18.30
N LYS A 13 -17.47 -4.97 -19.07
CA LYS A 13 -18.11 -3.65 -19.17
C LYS A 13 -18.83 -3.17 -17.89
N PHE A 14 -18.91 -4.02 -16.86
CA PHE A 14 -19.52 -3.72 -15.56
C PHE A 14 -18.68 -4.26 -14.40
N ILE A 15 -17.35 -4.29 -14.56
CA ILE A 15 -16.45 -4.61 -13.46
C ILE A 15 -16.32 -3.33 -12.62
N GLU A 16 -16.81 -3.41 -11.38
CA GLU A 16 -16.78 -2.31 -10.40
C GLU A 16 -15.56 -2.41 -9.46
N GLN A 17 -14.70 -3.39 -9.67
CA GLN A 17 -13.51 -3.64 -8.86
C GLN A 17 -12.48 -4.46 -9.66
N LEU A 18 -11.28 -3.91 -9.80
CA LEU A 18 -10.10 -4.53 -10.36
C LEU A 18 -9.17 -4.99 -9.25
N TYR A 19 -8.54 -6.13 -9.48
CA TYR A 19 -7.37 -6.56 -8.74
C TYR A 19 -6.21 -6.59 -9.73
N ILE A 20 -5.28 -5.66 -9.57
CA ILE A 20 -4.18 -5.44 -10.51
C ILE A 20 -2.87 -5.71 -9.78
N SER A 21 -2.07 -6.59 -10.35
CA SER A 21 -0.71 -6.86 -9.91
C SER A 21 0.20 -6.62 -11.11
N GLY A 22 1.22 -5.80 -10.93
CA GLY A 22 2.25 -5.55 -11.91
C GLY A 22 3.23 -6.70 -12.02
N THR A 23 4.43 -6.39 -12.50
CA THR A 23 5.47 -7.33 -12.85
C THR A 23 6.62 -7.26 -11.83
N ALA A 24 7.86 -7.46 -12.27
CA ALA A 24 9.04 -7.23 -11.46
C ALA A 24 9.85 -6.03 -11.96
N ASP A 25 9.35 -5.37 -13.01
CA ASP A 25 9.94 -4.20 -13.66
C ASP A 25 9.12 -2.95 -13.29
N ASP A 26 9.62 -1.76 -13.62
CA ASP A 26 8.90 -0.51 -13.40
C ASP A 26 7.58 -0.49 -14.21
N ASP A 27 6.44 -0.53 -13.52
CA ASP A 27 5.11 -0.51 -14.13
C ASP A 27 4.40 0.85 -13.93
N ASN A 28 3.51 1.18 -14.88
CA ASN A 28 2.54 2.26 -14.73
C ASN A 28 1.13 1.64 -14.67
N ILE A 29 0.59 1.55 -13.47
CA ILE A 29 -0.65 0.85 -13.16
C ILE A 29 -1.74 1.87 -12.87
N VAL A 30 -2.81 1.80 -13.65
CA VAL A 30 -3.98 2.66 -13.52
C VAL A 30 -5.20 1.81 -13.26
N GLY A 31 -5.90 2.11 -12.17
CA GLY A 31 -7.19 1.54 -11.81
C GLY A 31 -8.34 2.12 -12.65
N SER A 32 -9.52 2.12 -12.07
CA SER A 32 -10.79 2.41 -12.74
C SER A 32 -11.59 3.45 -11.95
N ASN A 33 -12.92 3.38 -12.04
CA ASN A 33 -13.82 4.17 -11.18
C ASN A 33 -14.37 3.35 -10.00
N GLY A 34 -13.91 2.10 -9.88
CA GLY A 34 -14.32 1.14 -8.88
C GLY A 34 -13.46 1.19 -7.62
N ASN A 35 -13.76 0.34 -6.64
CA ASN A 35 -12.89 0.19 -5.46
C ASN A 35 -11.82 -0.84 -5.76
N ASP A 36 -10.71 -0.40 -6.32
CA ASP A 36 -9.69 -1.28 -6.88
C ASP A 36 -8.61 -1.65 -5.86
N THR A 37 -7.88 -2.72 -6.15
CA THR A 37 -6.68 -3.10 -5.40
C THR A 37 -5.51 -3.19 -6.36
N LEU A 38 -4.48 -2.37 -6.12
CA LEU A 38 -3.32 -2.22 -6.99
C LEU A 38 -2.06 -2.63 -6.23
N SER A 39 -1.23 -3.48 -6.84
CA SER A 39 0.11 -3.82 -6.38
C SER A 39 1.09 -3.69 -7.54
N GLY A 40 2.26 -3.08 -7.27
CA GLY A 40 3.36 -2.99 -8.23
C GLY A 40 3.95 -4.34 -8.61
N GLY A 41 3.88 -5.31 -7.69
CA GLY A 41 4.54 -6.61 -7.82
C GLY A 41 5.83 -6.67 -7.00
N TYR A 42 6.63 -7.72 -7.21
CA TYR A 42 7.84 -8.00 -6.41
C TYR A 42 9.10 -7.37 -7.02
N GLY A 43 9.06 -6.07 -7.31
CA GLY A 43 10.15 -5.32 -7.95
C GLY A 43 9.65 -4.06 -8.65
N GLY A 44 10.57 -3.18 -9.03
CA GLY A 44 10.26 -1.97 -9.80
C GLY A 44 9.96 -0.74 -8.95
N ASN A 45 10.14 0.44 -9.54
CA ASN A 45 9.63 1.70 -9.00
C ASN A 45 8.35 2.05 -9.74
N ASP A 46 7.23 1.52 -9.25
CA ASP A 46 5.96 1.62 -9.95
C ASP A 46 5.28 2.97 -9.77
N ILE A 47 4.42 3.31 -10.71
CA ILE A 47 3.45 4.40 -10.58
C ILE A 47 2.08 3.76 -10.45
N LEU A 48 1.40 4.01 -9.32
CA LEU A 48 0.07 3.51 -9.03
C LEU A 48 -0.91 4.68 -9.00
N THR A 49 -1.95 4.61 -9.82
CA THR A 49 -3.07 5.56 -9.85
C THR A 49 -4.36 4.78 -9.60
N GLY A 50 -5.03 5.02 -8.47
CA GLY A 50 -6.28 4.32 -8.12
C GLY A 50 -7.43 4.70 -9.05
N GLY A 51 -7.57 6.00 -9.31
CA GLY A 51 -8.70 6.55 -10.05
C GLY A 51 -9.79 7.06 -9.11
N ASN A 52 -11.06 6.86 -9.49
CA ASN A 52 -12.16 7.16 -8.57
C ASN A 52 -12.47 5.89 -7.78
N GLY A 53 -12.89 6.04 -6.53
CA GLY A 53 -13.29 4.92 -5.70
C GLY A 53 -12.67 5.02 -4.32
N ASN A 54 -12.79 3.94 -3.55
CA ASN A 54 -12.04 3.72 -2.34
C ASN A 54 -11.03 2.60 -2.63
N ASP A 55 -9.87 2.99 -3.13
CA ASP A 55 -8.84 2.07 -3.59
C ASP A 55 -7.95 1.56 -2.44
N THR A 56 -7.29 0.43 -2.71
CA THR A 56 -6.30 -0.18 -1.84
C THR A 56 -4.98 -0.35 -2.58
N PHE A 57 -3.91 0.22 -2.04
CA PHE A 57 -2.55 0.08 -2.58
C PHE A 57 -1.81 -0.97 -1.74
N ALA A 58 -1.51 -2.12 -2.35
CA ALA A 58 -1.02 -3.31 -1.67
C ALA A 58 0.47 -3.53 -1.89
N PHE A 59 1.17 -3.74 -0.78
CA PHE A 59 2.60 -3.99 -0.69
C PHE A 59 2.85 -5.31 0.02
N ASP A 60 3.54 -6.23 -0.66
CA ASP A 60 3.82 -7.56 -0.13
C ASP A 60 5.12 -7.56 0.69
N ASP A 61 6.06 -6.67 0.41
CA ASP A 61 7.31 -6.49 1.16
C ASP A 61 7.72 -5.00 1.21
N TYR A 62 8.52 -4.59 2.19
CA TYR A 62 9.06 -3.22 2.25
C TYR A 62 10.22 -3.00 1.27
N ASN A 63 10.69 -4.06 0.61
CA ASN A 63 11.80 -4.06 -0.32
C ASN A 63 11.42 -4.56 -1.71
N GLU A 64 10.22 -4.20 -2.17
CA GLU A 64 9.75 -4.41 -3.56
C GLU A 64 10.10 -3.24 -4.50
N GLY A 65 10.70 -2.18 -3.98
CA GLY A 65 11.01 -0.94 -4.70
C GLY A 65 10.28 0.25 -4.07
N ILE A 66 10.33 1.42 -4.71
CA ILE A 66 9.64 2.61 -4.22
C ILE A 66 8.47 2.93 -5.16
N ALA A 67 7.26 2.50 -4.78
CA ALA A 67 6.07 2.84 -5.55
C ALA A 67 5.69 4.31 -5.32
N ARG A 68 5.34 5.02 -6.40
CA ARG A 68 4.72 6.34 -6.35
C ARG A 68 3.21 6.17 -6.47
N VAL A 69 2.48 6.57 -5.43
CA VAL A 69 1.01 6.58 -5.44
C VAL A 69 0.54 8.00 -5.75
N ASP A 70 -0.05 8.20 -6.93
CA ASP A 70 -0.25 9.54 -7.50
C ASP A 70 -1.45 10.28 -6.92
N ASP A 71 -2.50 9.57 -6.54
CA ASP A 71 -3.81 10.13 -6.19
C ASP A 71 -4.31 9.74 -4.80
N PHE A 72 -3.44 9.22 -3.92
CA PHE A 72 -3.83 8.71 -2.61
C PHE A 72 -4.68 9.70 -1.79
N ASN A 73 -5.89 9.30 -1.42
CA ASN A 73 -6.82 10.03 -0.58
C ASN A 73 -6.94 9.42 0.83
N ALA A 74 -6.28 10.06 1.80
CA ALA A 74 -6.29 9.63 3.19
C ALA A 74 -7.66 9.63 3.88
N THR A 75 -8.73 10.13 3.24
CA THR A 75 -10.09 10.11 3.81
C THR A 75 -10.74 8.73 3.73
N ASN A 76 -10.43 7.96 2.69
CA ASN A 76 -11.21 6.76 2.31
C ASN A 76 -10.37 5.62 1.71
N GLU A 77 -9.11 5.86 1.33
CA GLU A 77 -8.26 4.84 0.73
C GLU A 77 -7.35 4.16 1.75
N LEU A 78 -6.87 2.98 1.35
CA LEU A 78 -6.10 2.09 2.20
C LEU A 78 -4.74 1.76 1.60
N ILE A 79 -3.77 1.60 2.49
CA ILE A 79 -2.49 0.95 2.24
C ILE A 79 -2.59 -0.44 2.86
N GLN A 80 -2.49 -1.47 2.03
CA GLN A 80 -2.43 -2.85 2.48
C GLN A 80 -0.98 -3.29 2.57
N VAL A 81 -0.60 -3.89 3.71
CA VAL A 81 0.75 -4.43 3.93
C VAL A 81 0.69 -5.88 4.38
N SER A 82 1.58 -6.73 3.88
CA SER A 82 1.70 -8.12 4.33
C SER A 82 2.30 -8.20 5.74
N ALA A 83 1.64 -8.87 6.69
CA ALA A 83 2.23 -9.13 8.00
C ALA A 83 3.56 -9.91 7.91
N ILE A 84 3.64 -10.83 6.95
CA ILE A 84 4.78 -11.73 6.78
C ILE A 84 5.95 -11.01 6.12
N GLY A 85 5.72 -10.27 5.03
CA GLY A 85 6.79 -9.58 4.31
C GLY A 85 7.36 -8.41 5.12
N PHE A 86 6.51 -7.66 5.83
CA PHE A 86 6.99 -6.58 6.69
C PHE A 86 7.51 -7.08 8.04
N GLY A 87 6.93 -8.15 8.61
CA GLY A 87 7.38 -8.68 9.90
C GLY A 87 7.13 -7.69 11.05
N GLY A 88 8.14 -7.43 11.89
CA GLY A 88 8.05 -6.42 12.96
C GLY A 88 6.99 -6.66 14.05
N GLY A 89 6.36 -7.84 14.10
CA GLY A 89 5.24 -8.11 15.01
C GLY A 89 3.90 -7.53 14.54
N LEU A 90 3.74 -7.30 13.24
CA LEU A 90 2.44 -7.01 12.64
C LEU A 90 1.48 -8.19 12.85
N SER A 91 0.18 -7.87 12.91
CA SER A 91 -0.90 -8.84 13.07
C SER A 91 -2.00 -8.48 12.10
N SER A 92 -2.56 -9.48 11.42
CA SER A 92 -3.62 -9.29 10.42
C SER A 92 -4.80 -8.49 10.99
N GLY A 93 -5.41 -7.64 10.17
CA GLY A 93 -6.45 -6.68 10.55
C GLY A 93 -5.96 -5.23 10.53
N THR A 94 -6.49 -4.38 11.41
CA THR A 94 -6.12 -2.96 11.44
C THR A 94 -4.76 -2.74 12.12
N LEU A 95 -3.92 -1.87 11.55
CA LEU A 95 -2.66 -1.47 12.17
C LEU A 95 -2.93 -0.77 13.52
N LYS A 96 -2.20 -1.17 14.57
CA LYS A 96 -2.33 -0.53 15.89
C LYS A 96 -1.80 0.90 15.83
N ALA A 97 -2.46 1.84 16.51
CA ALA A 97 -2.01 3.23 16.58
C ALA A 97 -0.55 3.39 17.04
N THR A 98 -0.07 2.52 17.94
CA THR A 98 1.33 2.53 18.41
C THR A 98 2.35 2.06 17.37
N GLN A 99 1.91 1.57 16.21
CA GLN A 99 2.76 1.09 15.11
C GLN A 99 2.90 2.12 13.98
N PHE A 100 2.26 3.28 14.11
CA PHE A 100 2.30 4.35 13.12
C PHE A 100 2.73 5.66 13.75
N THR A 101 3.52 6.46 13.04
CA THR A 101 3.89 7.80 13.47
C THR A 101 4.02 8.76 12.30
N LEU A 102 3.81 10.05 12.58
CA LEU A 102 4.09 11.13 11.64
C LEU A 102 5.45 11.71 11.98
N GLY A 103 6.31 11.89 10.98
CA GLY A 103 7.63 12.49 11.21
C GLY A 103 8.68 12.00 10.24
N THR A 104 9.94 12.10 10.66
CA THR A 104 11.10 11.73 9.84
C THR A 104 11.66 10.35 10.18
N SER A 105 11.39 9.82 11.38
CA SER A 105 11.82 8.50 11.83
C SER A 105 10.92 7.93 12.92
N ALA A 106 11.07 6.64 13.20
CA ALA A 106 10.49 6.02 14.39
C ALA A 106 11.15 6.59 15.67
N ILE A 107 10.36 6.73 16.72
CA ILE A 107 10.70 7.29 18.04
C ILE A 107 10.37 6.32 19.19
N THR A 108 9.58 5.27 18.96
CA THR A 108 9.34 4.21 19.95
C THR A 108 9.47 2.83 19.32
N SER A 109 10.02 1.86 20.07
CA SER A 109 10.30 0.48 19.62
C SER A 109 9.09 -0.31 19.09
N LYS A 110 7.90 0.27 19.10
CA LYS A 110 6.66 -0.29 18.57
C LYS A 110 6.25 0.28 17.22
N GLU A 111 6.75 1.46 16.86
CA GLU A 111 6.46 2.10 15.59
C GLU A 111 7.07 1.29 14.44
N ARG A 112 6.34 1.18 13.35
CA ARG A 112 6.73 0.42 12.16
C ARG A 112 6.59 1.24 10.91
N PHE A 113 5.55 2.04 10.83
CA PHE A 113 5.26 2.87 9.67
C PHE A 113 5.41 4.33 10.02
N ILE A 114 6.13 5.05 9.17
CA ILE A 114 6.43 6.47 9.35
C ILE A 114 6.02 7.19 8.08
N TYR A 115 5.13 8.17 8.21
CA TYR A 115 4.81 9.06 7.10
C TYR A 115 5.41 10.44 7.34
N ASN A 116 6.27 10.86 6.40
CA ASN A 116 6.86 12.19 6.41
C ASN A 116 5.99 13.15 5.60
N SER A 117 5.11 13.89 6.26
CA SER A 117 4.16 14.79 5.59
C SER A 117 4.83 15.93 4.81
N ALA A 118 6.08 16.29 5.11
CA ALA A 118 6.82 17.31 4.38
C ALA A 118 7.35 16.83 3.02
N THR A 119 7.62 15.53 2.89
CA THR A 119 8.19 14.93 1.67
C THR A 119 7.25 13.97 0.95
N GLY A 120 6.22 13.48 1.64
CA GLY A 120 5.31 12.45 1.15
C GLY A 120 5.87 11.02 1.27
N GLY A 121 7.10 10.86 1.75
CA GLY A 121 7.71 9.54 1.90
C GLY A 121 7.01 8.70 2.97
N LEU A 122 6.71 7.45 2.63
CA LEU A 122 6.19 6.45 3.54
C LEU A 122 7.26 5.37 3.75
N PHE A 123 7.62 5.18 5.01
CA PHE A 123 8.75 4.35 5.42
C PHE A 123 8.30 3.22 6.32
N PHE A 124 9.04 2.12 6.26
CA PHE A 124 8.99 1.03 7.22
C PHE A 124 10.27 0.99 8.06
N ASP A 125 10.12 0.73 9.35
CA ASP A 125 11.19 0.53 10.31
C ASP A 125 10.96 -0.77 11.09
N LEU A 126 11.89 -1.72 10.96
CA LEU A 126 11.74 -3.06 11.52
C LEU A 126 11.86 -3.09 13.05
N ASP A 127 12.73 -2.25 13.63
CA ASP A 127 12.99 -2.25 15.07
C ASP A 127 12.21 -1.15 15.82
N GLY A 128 11.64 -0.19 15.07
CA GLY A 128 10.89 0.93 15.61
C GLY A 128 11.78 1.92 16.32
N SER A 129 13.00 2.15 15.86
CA SER A 129 13.86 3.15 16.47
C SER A 129 14.74 3.80 15.43
N ALA A 130 15.19 5.02 15.71
CA ALA A 130 16.09 5.74 14.81
C ALA A 130 17.52 5.13 14.73
N SER A 131 17.74 3.90 15.20
CA SER A 131 19.05 3.26 15.30
C SER A 131 18.95 1.74 15.31
N GLY A 132 19.87 1.02 14.67
CA GLY A 132 19.89 -0.45 14.67
C GLY A 132 19.36 -1.03 13.36
N PHE A 133 18.20 -0.53 12.93
CA PHE A 133 17.67 -0.71 11.59
C PHE A 133 17.63 0.65 10.88
N THR A 134 17.98 0.68 9.59
CA THR A 134 17.78 1.88 8.76
C THR A 134 16.41 1.76 8.12
N GLN A 135 15.49 2.67 8.45
CA GLN A 135 14.16 2.68 7.84
C GLN A 135 14.25 2.65 6.31
N VAL A 136 13.33 1.95 5.67
CA VAL A 136 13.27 1.77 4.22
C VAL A 136 12.06 2.52 3.70
N GLN A 137 12.26 3.41 2.72
CA GLN A 137 11.14 3.98 1.98
C GLN A 137 10.61 2.91 1.02
N PHE A 138 9.33 2.60 1.10
CA PHE A 138 8.68 1.64 0.19
C PHE A 138 7.60 2.31 -0.67
N ALA A 139 7.14 3.50 -0.27
CA ALA A 139 6.21 4.27 -1.08
C ALA A 139 6.46 5.79 -0.99
N GLN A 140 6.00 6.48 -2.03
CA GLN A 140 5.96 7.92 -2.14
C GLN A 140 4.50 8.34 -2.38
N LEU A 141 3.92 9.05 -1.41
CA LEU A 141 2.58 9.63 -1.50
C LEU A 141 2.66 11.14 -1.76
N SER A 142 1.51 11.78 -1.93
CA SER A 142 1.40 13.25 -1.89
C SER A 142 1.83 13.80 -0.53
N THR A 143 2.34 15.04 -0.48
CA THR A 143 2.70 15.74 0.76
C THR A 143 1.46 16.24 1.51
N GLY A 144 1.57 16.43 2.82
CA GLY A 144 0.53 17.09 3.62
C GLY A 144 -0.73 16.28 3.88
N LEU A 145 -0.70 14.96 3.62
CA LEU A 145 -1.83 14.08 3.90
C LEU A 145 -2.04 13.94 5.41
N SER A 146 -3.31 13.90 5.83
CA SER A 146 -3.70 13.60 7.21
C SER A 146 -3.73 12.09 7.47
N LEU A 147 -2.61 11.41 7.20
CA LEU A 147 -2.51 9.96 7.28
C LEU A 147 -2.54 9.48 8.74
N THR A 148 -3.26 8.39 9.00
CA THR A 148 -3.35 7.74 10.32
C THR A 148 -3.19 6.24 10.21
N ASN A 149 -3.09 5.53 11.34
CA ASN A 149 -3.07 4.06 11.36
C ASN A 149 -4.34 3.43 10.75
N ASN A 150 -5.45 4.18 10.65
CA ASN A 150 -6.69 3.69 10.06
C ASN A 150 -6.64 3.60 8.53
N ASN A 151 -5.64 4.22 7.91
CA ASN A 151 -5.36 4.06 6.48
C ASN A 151 -4.59 2.77 6.18
N PHE A 152 -4.29 1.94 7.18
CA PHE A 152 -3.52 0.72 7.01
C PHE A 152 -4.35 -0.51 7.35
N VAL A 153 -4.35 -1.48 6.43
CA VAL A 153 -4.81 -2.85 6.66
C VAL A 153 -3.61 -3.80 6.54
N VAL A 154 -3.53 -4.73 7.48
CA VAL A 154 -2.49 -5.75 7.52
C VAL A 154 -3.10 -7.06 7.01
N GLY A 155 -2.54 -7.58 5.91
CA GLY A 155 -2.86 -8.89 5.34
C GLY A 155 -2.28 -10.03 6.17
#